data_AF-A0A1Q3ZH64-F1
#
_entry.id   AF-A0A1Q3ZH64-F1
#
_cell.length_a   1.000
_cell.length_b   1.000
_cell.length_c   1.000
_cell.angle_alpha   90.00
_cell.angle_beta   90.00
_cell.angle_gamma   90.00
#
_symmetry.space_group_name_H-M   'P 1'
#
loop_
_entity.id
_entity.type
_entity.pdbx_description
1 polymer ?
#
loop_
_entity_poly.entity_id
_entity_poly.type
_entity_poly.pdbx_seq_one_letter_code
_entity_poly.pdbx_strand_id
1 'polypeptide(L)'
;MNYKIFSLIIGFTIWLLATIAFRVAGQYFFLTNNHTVMIGIYLAVLPFLGLVATWVFNKYKLSKLQAIQSAVIMVLPGMIFDTFCIEFFPLVFPNLPETDAATFGSWLMWAYATVLVFGLIRKDKK
;
A
#
# COMPACT_ATOMS: atom_id res chain seq x y z
N MET A 1 9.81 1.32 -21.30
CA MET A 1 9.87 0.53 -20.05
C MET A 1 8.70 -0.45 -20.00
N ASN A 2 8.95 -1.72 -19.67
CA ASN A 2 7.94 -2.78 -19.56
C ASN A 2 6.97 -2.47 -18.39
N TYR A 3 5.66 -2.73 -18.56
CA TYR A 3 4.67 -2.49 -17.51
C TYR A 3 5.02 -3.23 -16.21
N LYS A 4 5.58 -4.44 -16.28
CA LYS A 4 5.99 -5.21 -15.09
C LYS A 4 7.03 -4.47 -14.25
N ILE A 5 8.08 -3.96 -14.91
CA ILE A 5 9.15 -3.19 -14.23
C ILE A 5 8.59 -1.88 -13.69
N PHE A 6 7.72 -1.22 -14.46
CA PHE A 6 7.08 0.01 -14.00
C PHE A 6 6.23 -0.22 -12.75
N SER A 7 5.37 -1.25 -12.76
CA SER A 7 4.53 -1.64 -11.63
C SER A 7 5.37 -1.96 -10.40
N LEU A 8 6.50 -2.66 -10.58
CA LEU A 8 7.44 -2.96 -9.51
C LEU A 8 8.01 -1.67 -8.88
N ILE A 9 8.51 -0.76 -9.72
CA ILE A 9 9.09 0.51 -9.26
C ILE A 9 8.04 1.35 -8.53
N ILE A 10 6.83 1.47 -9.08
CA ILE A 10 5.75 2.25 -8.44
C ILE A 10 5.36 1.62 -7.10
N GLY A 11 5.13 0.31 -7.06
CA GLY A 11 4.80 -0.41 -5.83
C GLY A 11 5.86 -0.25 -4.75
N PHE A 12 7.12 -0.49 -5.10
CA PHE A 12 8.25 -0.33 -4.20
C PHE A 12 8.41 1.12 -3.72
N THR A 13 8.23 2.10 -4.60
CA THR A 13 8.33 3.52 -4.23
C THR A 13 7.23 3.91 -3.25
N ILE A 14 5.99 3.45 -3.46
CA ILE A 14 4.87 3.74 -2.54
C ILE A 14 5.12 3.11 -1.18
N TRP A 15 5.54 1.85 -1.15
CA TRP A 15 5.94 1.19 0.09
C TRP A 15 7.04 1.98 0.81
N LEU A 16 8.14 2.30 0.12
CA LEU A 16 9.28 3.02 0.71
C LEU A 16 8.86 4.39 1.27
N LEU A 17 8.07 5.16 0.52
CA LEU A 17 7.57 6.45 0.97
C LEU A 17 6.63 6.32 2.17
N ALA A 18 5.77 5.30 2.19
CA ALA A 18 4.91 5.01 3.33
C ALA A 18 5.75 4.66 4.56
N THR A 19 6.68 3.71 4.46
CA THR A 19 7.59 3.33 5.55
C THR A 19 8.36 4.54 6.09
N ILE A 20 8.90 5.39 5.22
CA ILE A 20 9.58 6.63 5.63
C ILE A 20 8.59 7.55 6.36
N ALA A 21 7.39 7.77 5.82
CA ALA A 21 6.37 8.63 6.42
C ALA A 21 5.97 8.16 7.82
N PHE A 22 5.74 6.86 8.01
CA PHE A 22 5.46 6.27 9.32
C PHE A 22 6.64 6.42 10.28
N ARG A 23 7.88 6.24 9.81
CA ARG A 23 9.07 6.38 10.64
C ARG A 23 9.37 7.82 11.08
N VAL A 24 9.09 8.82 10.25
CA VAL A 24 9.43 10.22 10.57
C VAL A 24 8.26 11.00 11.17
N ALA A 25 7.03 10.66 10.77
CA ALA A 25 5.84 11.43 11.09
C ALA A 25 4.68 10.59 11.61
N GLY A 26 4.84 9.27 11.76
CA GLY A 26 3.78 8.36 12.23
C GLY A 26 3.15 8.81 13.53
N GLN A 27 3.93 9.36 14.47
CA GLN A 27 3.46 9.87 15.75
C GLN A 27 2.43 11.01 15.64
N TYR A 28 2.36 11.71 14.50
CA TYR A 28 1.44 12.83 14.29
C TYR A 28 0.11 12.41 13.68
N PHE A 29 0.08 11.35 12.89
CA PHE A 29 -1.13 10.93 12.16
C PHE A 29 -1.63 9.54 12.56
N PHE A 30 -0.75 8.62 12.95
CA PHE A 30 -1.12 7.26 13.33
C PHE A 30 -1.56 7.17 14.79
N LEU A 31 -2.63 7.91 15.12
CA LEU A 31 -3.17 8.02 16.46
C LEU A 31 -4.11 6.86 16.76
N THR A 32 -3.56 5.70 17.12
CA THR A 32 -4.32 4.45 17.34
C THR A 32 -5.41 4.56 18.41
N ASN A 33 -5.24 5.43 19.40
CA ASN A 33 -6.25 5.73 20.42
C ASN A 33 -7.42 6.60 19.93
N ASN A 34 -7.35 7.16 18.71
CA ASN A 34 -8.38 8.02 18.15
C ASN A 34 -9.06 7.33 16.94
N HIS A 35 -10.20 6.70 17.20
CA HIS A 35 -10.95 5.96 16.18
C HIS A 35 -11.33 6.81 14.97
N THR A 36 -11.65 8.10 15.15
CA THR A 36 -12.03 8.99 14.05
C THR A 36 -10.87 9.22 13.09
N VAL A 37 -9.66 9.44 13.63
CA VAL A 37 -8.44 9.61 12.84
C VAL A 37 -8.10 8.31 12.10
N MET A 38 -8.17 7.17 12.79
CA MET A 38 -7.90 5.87 12.20
C MET A 38 -8.87 5.53 11.06
N ILE A 39 -10.18 5.72 11.26
CA ILE A 39 -11.18 5.54 10.18
C ILE A 39 -10.85 6.45 9.00
N GLY A 40 -10.49 7.71 9.26
CA GLY A 40 -10.09 8.66 8.22
C GLY A 40 -8.91 8.14 7.37
N ILE A 41 -7.88 7.59 8.02
CA ILE A 41 -6.70 7.03 7.35
C ILE A 41 -7.04 5.80 6.50
N TYR A 42 -7.89 4.90 7.00
CA TYR A 42 -8.35 3.74 6.22
C TYR A 42 -9.20 4.16 5.02
N LEU A 43 -10.07 5.16 5.17
CA LEU A 43 -10.88 5.65 4.06
C LEU A 43 -10.05 6.44 3.05
N ALA A 44 -9.02 7.17 3.49
CA ALA A 44 -8.16 7.98 2.62
C ALA A 44 -7.25 7.13 1.72
N VAL A 45 -6.76 5.98 2.22
CA VAL A 45 -5.85 5.12 1.44
C VAL A 45 -6.53 4.45 0.25
N LEU A 46 -7.84 4.19 0.34
CA LEU A 46 -8.61 3.53 -0.72
C LEU A 46 -8.64 4.32 -2.03
N PRO A 47 -9.12 5.60 -2.07
CA PRO A 47 -9.11 6.38 -3.30
C PRO A 47 -7.68 6.67 -3.77
N PHE A 48 -6.73 6.90 -2.84
CA PHE A 48 -5.34 7.15 -3.21
C PHE A 48 -4.72 5.98 -3.98
N LEU A 49 -4.73 4.77 -3.40
CA LEU A 49 -4.16 3.58 -4.03
C LEU A 49 -4.97 3.13 -5.24
N GLY A 50 -6.30 3.29 -5.20
CA GLY A 50 -7.17 3.02 -6.33
C GLY A 50 -6.85 3.89 -7.55
N LEU A 51 -6.59 5.18 -7.34
CA LEU A 51 -6.16 6.11 -8.38
C LEU A 51 -4.79 5.74 -8.94
N VAL A 52 -3.81 5.44 -8.08
CA VAL A 52 -2.48 5.01 -8.51
C VAL A 52 -2.58 3.73 -9.34
N ALA A 53 -3.23 2.69 -8.82
CA ALA A 53 -3.37 1.41 -9.52
C ALA A 53 -4.04 1.60 -10.89
N THR A 54 -5.15 2.33 -10.92
CA THR A 54 -5.87 2.64 -12.16
C THR A 54 -5.01 3.44 -13.14
N TRP A 55 -4.21 4.39 -12.66
CA TRP A 55 -3.28 5.15 -13.48
C TRP A 55 -2.19 4.27 -14.09
N VAL A 56 -1.58 3.38 -13.31
CA VAL A 56 -0.59 2.39 -13.80
C VAL A 56 -1.22 1.52 -14.89
N PHE A 57 -2.42 0.99 -14.66
CA PHE A 57 -3.12 0.14 -15.63
C PHE A 57 -3.46 0.90 -16.92
N ASN A 58 -3.88 2.16 -16.79
CA ASN A 58 -4.25 2.99 -17.94
C ASN A 58 -3.04 3.42 -18.77
N LYS A 59 -1.89 3.69 -18.12
CA LYS A 59 -0.67 4.13 -18.81
C LYS A 59 -0.21 3.13 -19.88
N TYR A 60 -0.39 1.84 -19.62
CA TYR A 60 -0.05 0.75 -20.54
C TYR A 60 -1.25 0.10 -21.22
N LYS A 61 -2.46 0.66 -21.03
CA LYS A 61 -3.73 0.11 -21.55
C LYS A 61 -3.89 -1.40 -21.24
N LEU A 62 -3.57 -1.78 -20.01
CA LEU A 62 -3.55 -3.19 -19.60
C LEU A 62 -4.93 -3.83 -19.74
N SER A 63 -4.94 -5.08 -20.24
CA SER A 63 -6.09 -5.98 -20.15
C SER A 63 -6.34 -6.38 -18.68
N LYS A 64 -7.49 -7.01 -18.40
CA LYS A 64 -7.84 -7.47 -17.06
C LYS A 64 -6.77 -8.39 -16.47
N LEU A 65 -6.31 -9.39 -17.23
CA LEU A 65 -5.27 -10.31 -16.75
C LEU A 65 -3.95 -9.59 -16.47
N GLN A 66 -3.55 -8.67 -17.34
CA GLN A 66 -2.34 -7.85 -17.16
C GLN A 66 -2.47 -6.89 -15.97
N ALA A 67 -3.66 -6.36 -15.70
CA ALA A 67 -3.93 -5.50 -14.55
C ALA A 67 -3.83 -6.28 -13.24
N ILE A 68 -4.35 -7.51 -13.19
CA ILE A 68 -4.16 -8.42 -12.03
C ILE A 68 -2.68 -8.70 -11.81
N GLN A 69 -1.95 -9.08 -12.86
CA GLN A 69 -0.49 -9.29 -12.78
C GLN A 69 0.25 -8.04 -12.30
N SER A 70 -0.11 -6.88 -12.84
CA SER A 70 0.44 -5.59 -12.44
C SER A 70 0.16 -5.27 -10.96
N ALA A 71 -1.07 -5.49 -10.49
CA ALA A 71 -1.45 -5.26 -9.11
C ALA A 71 -0.64 -6.15 -8.15
N VAL A 72 -0.49 -7.43 -8.48
CA VAL A 72 0.33 -8.38 -7.72
C VAL A 72 1.78 -7.91 -7.66
N ILE A 73 2.35 -7.50 -8.79
CA ILE A 73 3.73 -6.99 -8.85
C ILE A 73 3.90 -5.70 -8.01
N MET A 74 2.88 -4.83 -7.96
CA MET A 74 2.92 -3.61 -7.15
C MET A 74 2.96 -3.92 -5.65
N VAL A 75 2.22 -4.93 -5.18
CA VAL A 75 2.08 -5.18 -3.74
C VAL A 75 3.12 -6.14 -3.17
N LEU A 76 3.59 -7.12 -3.95
CA LEU A 76 4.46 -8.20 -3.46
C LEU A 76 5.75 -7.71 -2.77
N PRO A 77 6.53 -6.76 -3.33
CA PRO A 77 7.72 -6.28 -2.67
C PRO A 77 7.41 -5.65 -1.32
N GLY A 78 6.37 -4.83 -1.26
CA GLY A 78 5.93 -4.19 -0.02
C GLY A 78 5.52 -5.22 1.03
N MET A 79 4.74 -6.23 0.66
CA MET A 79 4.35 -7.32 1.58
C MET A 79 5.57 -8.05 2.17
N ILE A 80 6.57 -8.35 1.33
CA ILE A 80 7.80 -9.02 1.77
C ILE A 80 8.55 -8.14 2.77
N PHE A 81 8.77 -6.87 2.45
CA PHE A 81 9.51 -5.99 3.35
C PHE A 81 8.73 -5.64 4.62
N ASP A 82 7.41 -5.47 4.51
CA ASP A 82 6.55 -5.19 5.66
C ASP A 82 6.47 -6.36 6.65
N THR A 83 6.71 -7.59 6.19
CA THR A 83 6.87 -8.72 7.12
C THR A 83 8.00 -8.44 8.11
N PHE A 84 9.12 -7.87 7.66
CA PHE A 84 10.21 -7.44 8.54
C PHE A 84 9.86 -6.17 9.31
N CYS A 85 9.12 -5.22 8.71
CA CYS A 85 8.69 -4.02 9.41
C CYS A 85 7.73 -4.33 10.58
N ILE A 86 6.91 -5.36 10.46
CA ILE A 86 5.99 -5.79 11.54
C ILE A 86 6.75 -6.63 12.57
N GLU A 87 7.57 -7.60 12.15
CA GLU A 87 8.37 -8.43 13.06
C GLU A 87 9.34 -7.59 13.91
N PHE A 88 10.01 -6.62 13.29
CA PHE A 88 10.97 -5.75 13.95
C PHE A 88 10.43 -4.33 14.17
N PHE A 89 9.13 -4.21 14.46
CA PHE A 89 8.42 -2.93 14.54
C PHE A 89 9.12 -1.87 15.41
N PRO A 90 9.56 -2.16 16.65
CA PRO A 90 10.24 -1.16 17.48
C PRO A 90 11.57 -0.66 16.90
N LEU A 91 12.25 -1.49 16.09
CA LEU A 91 13.51 -1.13 15.45
C LEU A 91 13.29 -0.26 14.21
N VAL A 92 12.22 -0.55 13.44
CA VAL A 92 11.90 0.15 12.19
C VAL A 92 11.19 1.47 12.46
N PHE A 93 10.26 1.48 13.42
CA PHE A 93 9.43 2.64 13.81
C PHE A 93 9.61 2.98 15.30
N PRO A 94 10.81 3.41 15.72
CA PRO A 94 11.08 3.74 17.14
C PRO A 94 10.27 4.94 17.66
N ASN A 95 9.64 5.68 16.76
CA ASN A 95 8.76 6.81 17.04
C ASN A 95 7.31 6.40 17.36
N LEU A 96 6.96 5.11 17.20
CA LEU A 96 5.63 4.58 17.46
C LEU A 96 5.65 3.59 18.64
N PRO A 97 4.61 3.57 19.48
CA PRO A 97 4.42 2.52 20.49
C PRO A 97 4.42 1.11 19.85
N GLU A 98 5.07 0.15 20.50
CA GLU A 98 5.08 -1.25 20.05
C GLU A 98 3.67 -1.85 19.97
N THR A 99 2.75 -1.38 20.81
CA THR A 99 1.33 -1.78 20.80
C THR A 99 0.62 -1.44 19.48
N ASP A 100 1.16 -0.52 18.69
CA ASP A 100 0.57 -0.08 17.42
C ASP A 100 0.87 -1.02 16.25
N ALA A 101 1.79 -1.98 16.43
CA ALA A 101 2.22 -2.91 15.39
C ALA A 101 1.06 -3.72 14.77
N ALA A 102 0.11 -4.19 15.59
CA ALA A 102 -1.05 -4.92 15.12
C ALA A 102 -1.98 -4.04 14.26
N THR A 103 -2.20 -2.80 14.69
CA THR A 103 -3.00 -1.82 13.95
C THR A 103 -2.31 -1.49 12.62
N PHE A 104 -0.99 -1.26 12.65
CA PHE A 104 -0.20 -1.02 11.45
C PHE A 104 -0.28 -2.17 10.46
N GLY A 105 -0.10 -3.41 10.92
CA GLY A 105 -0.24 -4.61 10.08
C GLY A 105 -1.63 -4.72 9.45
N SER A 106 -2.69 -4.44 10.21
CA SER A 106 -4.05 -4.45 9.65
C SER A 106 -4.29 -3.35 8.61
N TRP A 107 -3.68 -2.18 8.78
CA TRP A 107 -3.73 -1.08 7.82
C TRP A 107 -2.97 -1.43 6.53
N LEU A 108 -1.83 -2.10 6.63
CA LEU A 108 -1.09 -2.60 5.47
C LEU A 108 -1.90 -3.63 4.67
N MET A 109 -2.53 -4.59 5.35
CA MET A 109 -3.41 -5.57 4.70
C MET A 109 -4.55 -4.89 3.93
N TRP A 110 -5.14 -3.84 4.51
CA TRP A 110 -6.15 -3.02 3.85
C TRP A 110 -5.63 -2.30 2.60
N ALA A 111 -4.44 -1.68 2.68
CA ALA A 111 -3.79 -1.03 1.55
C ALA A 111 -3.52 -2.02 0.40
N TYR A 112 -2.98 -3.20 0.72
CA TYR A 112 -2.68 -4.23 -0.27
C TYR A 112 -3.92 -4.82 -0.91
N ALA A 113 -4.94 -5.16 -0.10
CA ALA A 113 -6.22 -5.64 -0.60
C ALA A 113 -6.85 -4.64 -1.58
N THR A 114 -6.76 -3.34 -1.28
CA THR A 114 -7.25 -2.28 -2.17
C THR A 114 -6.63 -2.37 -3.56
N VAL A 115 -5.30 -2.40 -3.67
CA VAL A 115 -4.61 -2.46 -4.97
C VAL A 115 -5.00 -3.73 -5.74
N LEU A 116 -5.07 -4.87 -5.07
CA LEU A 116 -5.47 -6.15 -5.67
C LEU A 116 -6.92 -6.12 -6.18
N VAL A 117 -7.85 -5.59 -5.39
CA VAL A 117 -9.27 -5.41 -5.78
C VAL A 117 -9.37 -4.54 -7.03
N PHE A 118 -8.63 -3.44 -7.12
CA PHE A 118 -8.61 -2.59 -8.31
C PHE A 118 -8.11 -3.32 -9.56
N GLY A 119 -7.15 -4.24 -9.41
CA GLY A 119 -6.74 -5.16 -10.48
C GLY A 119 -7.87 -6.11 -10.90
N LEU A 120 -8.60 -6.67 -9.94
CA LEU A 120 -9.68 -7.64 -10.17
C LEU A 120 -10.93 -7.02 -10.84
N ILE A 121 -11.32 -5.81 -10.42
CA ILE A 121 -12.50 -5.11 -10.96
C ILE A 121 -12.23 -4.41 -12.29
N ARG A 122 -10.97 -4.42 -12.77
CA ARG A 122 -10.61 -3.85 -14.07
C ARG A 122 -11.45 -4.53 -15.16
N LYS A 123 -12.13 -3.70 -15.95
CA LYS A 123 -12.79 -4.13 -17.19
C LYS A 123 -11.81 -4.01 -18.35
N ASP A 124 -11.84 -4.97 -19.26
CA ASP A 124 -11.18 -4.81 -20.54
C ASP A 124 -11.78 -3.61 -21.25
N LYS A 125 -10.92 -2.69 -21.70
CA LYS A 125 -11.37 -1.62 -22.60
C LYS A 125 -11.61 -2.30 -23.95
N LYS A 126 -12.89 -2.45 -24.30
CA LYS A 126 -13.31 -2.80 -25.67
C LYS A 126 -12.77 -1.78 -26.66
#